data_AF-A0A956ZQU5-F1
#
_entry.id   AF-A0A956ZQU5-F1
#
_cell.length_a   1.000
_cell.length_b   1.000
_cell.length_c   1.000
_cell.angle_alpha   90.00
_cell.angle_beta   90.00
_cell.angle_gamma   90.00
#
_symmetry.space_group_name_H-M   'P 1'
#
loop_
_entity.id
_entity.type
_entity.pdbx_description
1 polymer ?
#
loop_
_entity_poly.entity_id
_entity_poly.type
_entity_poly.pdbx_seq_one_letter_code
_entity_poly.pdbx_strand_id
1 'polypeptide(L)'
;MRLVVEFEDGQVSPVLPDDGRDFVAFMSFAVTRGFGATHPLIALAERLQSAHGVAMGPLTTFYGEEVEDAEDREKQEMSWQDTAVLLEPVAAMAEALQTDGQAMALLRRAGAEGLAEQAAALSRALAGTTSPRVRLGYVL
;
A
#
# COMPACT_ATOMS: atom_id res chain seq x y z
N MET A 1 12.05 3.72 6.88
CA MET A 1 11.30 2.99 5.86
C MET A 1 10.46 3.96 5.07
N ARG A 2 10.62 3.94 3.74
CA ARG A 2 9.93 4.82 2.78
C ARG A 2 9.31 3.98 1.67
N LEU A 3 8.10 4.35 1.23
CA LEU A 3 7.45 3.78 0.07
C LEU A 3 8.09 4.30 -1.21
N VAL A 4 8.37 3.39 -2.15
CA VAL A 4 8.78 3.70 -3.52
C VAL A 4 7.64 3.28 -4.44
N VAL A 5 7.30 4.17 -5.38
CA VAL A 5 6.27 3.93 -6.39
C VAL A 5 6.92 4.14 -7.75
N GLU A 6 7.09 3.08 -8.51
CA GLU A 6 7.74 3.16 -9.81
C GLU A 6 6.75 2.86 -10.92
N PHE A 7 6.79 3.69 -11.96
CA PHE A 7 5.99 3.58 -13.16
C PHE A 7 6.85 3.03 -14.30
N GLU A 8 6.32 2.08 -15.07
CA GLU A 8 7.10 1.33 -16.08
C GLU A 8 7.66 2.25 -17.18
N ASP A 9 6.96 3.33 -17.48
CA ASP A 9 7.37 4.36 -18.46
C ASP A 9 8.37 5.39 -17.91
N GLY A 10 8.88 5.18 -16.68
CA GLY A 10 9.90 6.04 -16.08
C GLY A 10 9.38 7.41 -15.62
N GLN A 11 8.06 7.55 -15.44
CA GLN A 11 7.47 8.74 -14.84
C GLN A 11 8.03 9.00 -13.44
N VAL A 12 8.05 10.27 -13.03
CA VAL A 12 8.55 10.68 -11.72
C VAL A 12 7.71 10.03 -10.62
N SER A 13 8.38 9.33 -9.72
CA SER A 13 7.76 8.73 -8.54
C SER A 13 7.10 9.81 -7.67
N PRO A 14 5.83 9.64 -7.27
CA PRO A 14 5.18 10.56 -6.35
C PRO A 14 5.85 10.53 -4.97
N VAL A 15 6.08 11.70 -4.39
CA VAL A 15 6.46 11.81 -2.97
C VAL A 15 5.19 11.84 -2.15
N LEU A 16 5.01 10.85 -1.28
CA LEU A 16 3.87 10.79 -0.36
C LEU A 16 4.18 11.52 0.96
N PRO A 17 3.14 11.94 1.71
CA PRO A 17 3.30 12.47 3.07
C PRO A 17 4.11 11.50 3.95
N ASP A 18 5.04 12.04 4.74
CA ASP A 18 5.97 11.28 5.60
C ASP A 18 6.61 10.08 4.89
N ASP A 19 6.98 10.27 3.61
CA ASP A 19 7.64 9.28 2.76
C ASP A 19 6.84 7.97 2.62
N GLY A 20 5.52 7.99 2.86
CA GLY A 20 4.68 6.79 2.78
C GLY A 20 4.96 5.75 3.87
N ARG A 21 5.60 6.15 4.98
CA ARG A 21 6.02 5.25 6.06
C ARG A 21 4.88 4.40 6.63
N ASP A 22 3.73 5.01 6.89
CA ASP A 22 2.57 4.33 7.49
C ASP A 22 1.94 3.36 6.48
N PHE A 23 1.99 3.71 5.19
CA PHE A 23 1.60 2.83 4.10
C PHE A 23 2.47 1.57 4.04
N VAL A 24 3.79 1.71 4.11
CA VAL A 24 4.70 0.55 4.20
C VAL A 24 4.37 -0.30 5.42
N ALA A 25 4.19 0.32 6.59
CA ALA A 25 3.83 -0.41 7.81
C ALA A 25 2.51 -1.19 7.63
N PHE A 26 1.47 -0.54 7.08
CA PHE A 26 0.20 -1.19 6.78
C PHE A 26 0.37 -2.40 5.86
N MET A 27 1.07 -2.25 4.73
CA MET A 27 1.30 -3.34 3.78
C MET A 27 2.04 -4.51 4.45
N SER A 28 3.09 -4.23 5.23
CA SER A 28 3.84 -5.26 5.97
C SER A 28 2.96 -6.05 6.94
N PHE A 29 2.09 -5.38 7.70
CA PHE A 29 1.15 -6.09 8.59
C PHE A 29 0.04 -6.80 7.81
N ALA A 30 -0.44 -6.23 6.69
CA ALA A 30 -1.48 -6.84 5.87
C ALA A 30 -1.04 -8.18 5.25
N VAL A 31 0.25 -8.35 4.91
CA VAL A 31 0.82 -9.64 4.48
C VAL A 31 0.74 -10.69 5.58
N THR A 32 0.89 -10.29 6.84
CA THR A 32 0.87 -11.20 8.00
C THR A 32 -0.54 -11.55 8.50
N ARG A 33 -1.60 -11.17 7.76
CA ARG A 33 -2.96 -11.60 8.08
C ARG A 33 -3.10 -13.12 8.00
N GLY A 34 -3.88 -13.69 8.90
CA GLY A 34 -4.09 -15.14 8.98
C GLY A 34 -3.00 -15.91 9.74
N PHE A 35 -1.88 -15.27 10.14
CA PHE A 35 -0.83 -15.90 10.95
C PHE A 35 -1.07 -15.79 12.48
N GLY A 36 -2.27 -15.37 12.91
CA GLY A 36 -2.66 -15.32 14.33
C GLY A 36 -2.12 -14.13 15.13
N ALA A 37 -1.42 -13.18 14.49
CA ALA A 37 -0.95 -11.96 15.12
C ALA A 37 -2.10 -10.95 15.36
N THR A 38 -2.01 -10.15 16.43
CA THR A 38 -3.09 -9.26 16.92
C THR A 38 -2.74 -7.77 16.81
N HIS A 39 -1.98 -7.38 15.79
CA HIS A 39 -1.63 -5.98 15.57
C HIS A 39 -2.83 -5.17 15.05
N PRO A 40 -3.05 -3.90 15.47
CA PRO A 40 -4.19 -3.12 14.99
C PRO A 40 -4.23 -2.92 13.47
N LEU A 41 -3.08 -2.91 12.78
CA LEU A 41 -3.02 -2.85 11.31
C LEU A 41 -3.47 -4.15 10.61
N ILE A 42 -3.33 -5.30 11.27
CA ILE A 42 -3.90 -6.58 10.78
C ILE A 42 -5.42 -6.50 10.83
N ALA A 43 -5.97 -6.09 11.98
CA ALA A 43 -7.40 -5.89 12.15
C ALA A 43 -7.96 -4.82 11.20
N LEU A 44 -7.17 -3.78 10.89
CA LEU A 44 -7.53 -2.78 9.90
C LEU A 44 -7.64 -3.39 8.51
N ALA A 45 -6.64 -4.15 8.06
CA ALA A 45 -6.66 -4.78 6.75
C ALA A 45 -7.81 -5.80 6.62
N GLU A 46 -8.12 -6.56 7.67
CA GLU A 46 -9.31 -7.44 7.73
C GLU A 46 -10.62 -6.64 7.63
N ARG A 47 -10.69 -5.50 8.32
CA ARG A 47 -11.85 -4.61 8.26
C ARG A 47 -12.03 -4.02 6.86
N LEU A 48 -10.96 -3.51 6.26
CA LEU A 48 -10.99 -2.94 4.91
C LEU A 48 -11.46 -3.99 3.90
N GLN A 49 -10.97 -5.22 4.02
CA GLN A 49 -11.42 -6.31 3.14
C GLN A 49 -12.88 -6.70 3.39
N SER A 50 -13.29 -6.91 4.65
CA SER A 50 -14.61 -7.47 4.98
C SER A 50 -15.75 -6.46 4.89
N ALA A 51 -15.52 -5.21 5.32
CA ALA A 51 -16.55 -4.17 5.40
C ALA A 51 -16.60 -3.29 4.14
N HIS A 52 -15.46 -3.11 3.46
CA HIS A 52 -15.34 -2.19 2.31
C HIS A 52 -14.94 -2.89 1.01
N GLY A 53 -14.75 -4.22 1.04
CA GLY A 53 -14.40 -4.98 -0.16
C GLY A 53 -13.02 -4.65 -0.74
N VAL A 54 -12.13 -4.00 0.02
CA VAL A 54 -10.83 -3.59 -0.49
C VAL A 54 -10.01 -4.83 -0.84
N ALA A 55 -9.62 -4.94 -2.11
CA ALA A 55 -8.80 -6.03 -2.61
C ALA A 55 -7.37 -5.92 -2.05
N MET A 56 -7.00 -6.85 -1.17
CA MET A 56 -5.72 -6.76 -0.47
C MET A 56 -4.54 -7.26 -1.30
N GLY A 57 -4.78 -8.15 -2.28
CA GLY A 57 -3.73 -8.73 -3.12
C GLY A 57 -2.79 -7.67 -3.72
N PRO A 58 -3.31 -6.69 -4.48
CA PRO A 58 -2.50 -5.61 -5.04
C PRO A 58 -1.70 -4.79 -4.01
N LEU A 59 -2.29 -4.56 -2.82
CA LEU A 59 -1.66 -3.83 -1.71
C LEU A 59 -0.58 -4.66 -0.99
N THR A 60 -0.57 -5.98 -1.18
CA THR A 60 0.42 -6.90 -0.60
C THR A 60 1.46 -7.39 -1.61
N THR A 61 1.39 -6.92 -2.86
CA THR A 61 2.40 -7.17 -3.90
C THR A 61 3.43 -6.04 -3.88
N PHE A 62 4.41 -6.14 -2.97
CA PHE A 62 5.49 -5.17 -2.81
C PHE A 62 6.76 -5.86 -2.27
N TYR A 63 7.93 -5.34 -2.62
CA TYR A 63 9.23 -5.92 -2.20
C TYR A 63 10.27 -4.83 -1.87
N GLY A 64 11.40 -5.24 -1.29
CA GLY A 64 12.52 -4.33 -1.06
C GLY A 64 13.14 -3.88 -2.38
N GLU A 65 13.54 -2.61 -2.46
CA GLU A 65 14.22 -2.04 -3.64
C GLU A 65 15.69 -2.46 -3.74
N GLU A 66 16.31 -2.82 -2.62
CA GLU A 66 17.67 -3.34 -2.58
C GLU A 66 17.69 -4.78 -3.09
N VAL A 67 18.34 -5.02 -4.23
CA VAL A 67 18.51 -6.35 -4.82
C VAL A 67 19.79 -6.95 -4.26
N GLU A 68 19.68 -7.93 -3.37
CA GLU A 68 20.85 -8.62 -2.81
C GLU A 68 21.27 -9.81 -3.69
N ASP A 69 20.30 -10.49 -4.30
CA ASP A 69 20.54 -11.68 -5.11
C ASP A 69 19.62 -11.82 -6.34
N ALA A 70 19.64 -12.99 -6.97
CA ALA A 70 18.81 -13.29 -8.14
C ALA A 70 17.32 -13.46 -7.77
N GLU A 71 17.01 -13.96 -6.57
CA GLU A 71 15.65 -14.16 -6.09
C GLU A 71 14.95 -12.81 -5.86
N ASP A 72 15.67 -11.83 -5.29
CA ASP A 72 15.15 -10.48 -5.10
C ASP A 72 14.84 -9.80 -6.44
N ARG A 73 15.69 -10.00 -7.46
CA ARG A 73 15.45 -9.49 -8.80
C ARG A 73 14.19 -10.09 -9.42
N GLU A 74 14.00 -11.41 -9.27
CA GLU A 74 12.80 -12.09 -9.75
C GLU A 74 11.54 -11.57 -9.05
N LYS A 75 11.59 -11.38 -7.73
CA LYS A 75 10.48 -10.81 -6.95
C LYS A 75 10.14 -9.38 -7.39
N GLN A 76 11.15 -8.53 -7.62
CA GLN A 76 10.92 -7.18 -8.14
C GLN A 76 10.26 -7.20 -9.52
N GLU A 77 10.69 -8.09 -10.42
CA GLU A 77 10.05 -8.22 -11.74
C GLU A 77 8.61 -8.70 -11.62
N MET A 78 8.33 -9.63 -10.70
CA MET A 78 6.99 -10.14 -10.42
C MET A 78 6.08 -9.11 -9.72
N SER A 79 6.63 -8.00 -9.21
CA SER A 79 5.89 -6.98 -8.48
C SER A 79 5.16 -5.97 -9.38
N TRP A 80 5.52 -5.93 -10.66
CA TRP A 80 4.87 -5.09 -11.64
C TRP A 80 3.42 -5.54 -11.88
N GLN A 81 2.49 -4.65 -11.56
CA GLN A 81 1.06 -4.86 -11.70
C GLN A 81 0.41 -3.79 -12.56
N ASP A 82 -0.78 -4.07 -13.08
CA ASP A 82 -1.57 -3.10 -13.81
C ASP A 82 -1.94 -1.92 -12.91
N THR A 83 -1.74 -0.69 -13.39
CA THR A 83 -2.01 0.53 -12.61
C THR A 83 -3.47 0.64 -12.19
N ALA A 84 -4.41 0.26 -13.05
CA ALA A 84 -5.84 0.29 -12.71
C ALA A 84 -6.18 -0.73 -11.63
N VAL A 85 -5.55 -1.92 -11.67
CA VAL A 85 -5.70 -2.97 -10.65
C VAL A 85 -5.21 -2.52 -9.28
N LEU A 86 -4.15 -1.70 -9.21
CA LEU A 86 -3.69 -1.11 -7.94
C LEU A 86 -4.53 0.10 -7.52
N LEU A 87 -4.95 0.94 -8.46
CA LEU A 87 -5.72 2.14 -8.17
C LEU A 87 -7.03 1.84 -7.43
N GLU A 88 -7.77 0.82 -7.88
CA GLU A 88 -9.07 0.45 -7.30
C GLU A 88 -9.00 0.23 -5.77
N PRO A 89 -8.18 -0.70 -5.24
CA PRO A 89 -8.08 -0.92 -3.80
C PRO A 89 -7.44 0.26 -3.05
N VAL A 90 -6.51 1.00 -3.65
CA VAL A 90 -5.92 2.19 -2.99
C VAL A 90 -6.99 3.29 -2.82
N ALA A 91 -7.82 3.52 -3.84
CA ALA A 91 -8.91 4.48 -3.79
C ALA A 91 -9.99 4.06 -2.77
N ALA A 92 -10.41 2.79 -2.80
CA ALA A 92 -11.37 2.25 -1.84
C ALA A 92 -10.86 2.32 -0.39
N MET A 93 -9.57 2.03 -0.18
CA MET A 93 -8.94 2.21 1.13
C MET A 93 -8.94 3.68 1.57
N ALA A 94 -8.57 4.62 0.68
CA ALA A 94 -8.56 6.03 1.01
C ALA A 94 -9.96 6.54 1.42
N GLU A 95 -11.01 6.11 0.72
CA GLU A 95 -12.40 6.43 1.07
C GLU A 95 -12.83 5.82 2.41
N ALA A 96 -12.55 4.52 2.61
CA ALA A 96 -12.90 3.81 3.84
C ALA A 96 -12.22 4.45 5.07
N LEU A 97 -10.96 4.86 4.96
CA LEU A 97 -10.25 5.52 6.03
C LEU A 97 -10.84 6.89 6.39
N GLN A 98 -11.56 7.56 5.48
CA GLN A 98 -12.21 8.84 5.79
C GLN A 98 -13.62 8.67 6.38
N THR A 99 -14.31 7.58 6.04
CA THR A 99 -15.74 7.40 6.31
C THR A 99 -16.01 6.41 7.44
N ASP A 100 -15.07 5.52 7.74
CA ASP A 100 -15.24 4.47 8.74
C ASP A 100 -14.55 4.81 10.07
N GLY A 101 -15.36 5.19 11.06
CA GLY A 101 -14.88 5.53 12.40
C GLY A 101 -14.12 4.41 13.12
N GLN A 102 -14.43 3.13 12.84
CA GLN A 102 -13.70 2.01 13.43
C GLN A 102 -12.35 1.79 12.73
N ALA A 103 -12.27 2.00 11.42
CA ALA A 103 -10.98 2.00 10.71
C ALA A 103 -10.06 3.11 11.25
N MET A 104 -10.60 4.31 11.46
CA MET A 104 -9.87 5.43 12.06
C MET A 104 -9.45 5.20 13.52
N ALA A 105 -10.23 4.43 14.30
CA ALA A 105 -9.83 4.05 15.64
C ALA A 105 -8.66 3.06 15.63
N LEU A 106 -8.63 2.13 14.67
CA LEU A 106 -7.53 1.19 14.48
C LEU A 106 -6.23 1.88 14.07
N LEU A 107 -6.31 2.89 13.18
CA LEU A 107 -5.15 3.72 12.81
C LEU A 107 -4.53 4.42 14.02
N ARG A 108 -5.36 5.10 14.82
CA ARG A 108 -4.91 5.78 16.05
C ARG A 108 -4.26 4.82 17.03
N ARG A 109 -4.81 3.61 17.18
CA ARG A 109 -4.24 2.58 18.05
C ARG A 109 -2.91 2.05 17.52
N ALA A 110 -2.71 2.04 16.20
CA ALA A 110 -1.46 1.65 15.56
C ALA A 110 -0.40 2.76 15.57
N GLY A 111 -0.78 4.02 15.83
CA GLY A 111 0.09 5.18 15.61
C GLY A 111 0.41 5.41 14.13
N ALA A 112 -0.55 5.13 13.26
CA ALA A 112 -0.42 5.18 11.80
C ALA A 112 -1.44 6.13 11.15
N GLU A 113 -1.80 7.22 11.82
CA GLU A 113 -2.80 8.18 11.37
C GLU A 113 -2.49 8.79 10.00
N GLY A 114 -1.21 8.85 9.61
CA GLY A 114 -0.77 9.33 8.30
C GLY A 114 -1.20 8.44 7.14
N LEU A 115 -1.59 7.18 7.41
CA LEU A 115 -2.02 6.23 6.36
C LEU A 115 -3.16 6.79 5.51
N ALA A 116 -4.12 7.49 6.11
CA ALA A 116 -5.28 8.02 5.38
C ALA A 116 -4.87 9.06 4.32
N GLU A 117 -3.96 9.96 4.68
CA GLU A 117 -3.46 10.98 3.77
C GLU A 117 -2.55 10.38 2.70
N GLN A 118 -1.69 9.43 3.09
CA GLN A 118 -0.81 8.69 2.19
C GLN A 118 -1.60 7.88 1.15
N ALA A 119 -2.65 7.19 1.56
CA ALA A 119 -3.55 6.44 0.68
C ALA A 119 -4.25 7.37 -0.32
N ALA A 120 -4.74 8.52 0.14
CA ALA A 120 -5.37 9.51 -0.73
C ALA A 120 -4.36 10.12 -1.72
N ALA A 121 -3.12 10.38 -1.28
CA ALA A 121 -2.06 10.88 -2.15
C ALA A 121 -1.66 9.86 -3.22
N LEU A 122 -1.49 8.59 -2.84
CA LEU A 122 -1.19 7.52 -3.78
C LEU A 122 -2.33 7.30 -4.77
N SER A 123 -3.59 7.28 -4.30
CA SER A 123 -4.78 7.17 -5.16
C SER A 123 -4.79 8.27 -6.24
N ARG A 124 -4.51 9.53 -5.86
CA ARG A 124 -4.42 10.65 -6.81
C ARG A 124 -3.27 10.47 -7.80
N ALA A 125 -2.11 10.01 -7.35
CA ALA A 125 -0.96 9.79 -8.23
C ALA A 125 -1.25 8.69 -9.27
N LEU A 126 -1.83 7.57 -8.83
CA LEU A 126 -2.24 6.45 -9.69
C LEU A 126 -3.34 6.86 -10.68
N ALA A 127 -4.29 7.69 -10.27
CA ALA A 127 -5.33 8.22 -11.16
C ALA A 127 -4.81 9.25 -12.18
N GLY A 128 -3.70 9.92 -11.86
CA GLY A 128 -3.11 10.98 -12.70
C GLY A 128 -2.06 10.49 -13.69
N THR A 129 -1.61 9.24 -13.58
CA THR A 129 -0.62 8.68 -14.50
C THR A 129 -1.27 8.05 -15.75
N THR A 130 -0.50 7.98 -16.83
CA THR A 130 -0.83 7.21 -18.04
C THR A 130 -0.06 5.89 -18.11
N SER A 131 0.77 5.60 -17.12
CA SER A 131 1.61 4.41 -17.10
C SER A 131 0.75 3.16 -16.96
N PRO A 132 0.89 2.14 -17.83
CA PRO A 132 0.06 0.95 -17.78
C PRO A 132 0.40 0.05 -16.59
N ARG A 133 1.64 0.12 -16.11
CA ARG A 133 2.13 -0.72 -15.01
C ARG A 133 2.84 0.12 -13.97
N VAL A 134 2.68 -0.33 -12.74
CA VAL A 134 3.25 0.27 -11.54
C VAL A 134 3.78 -0.84 -10.65
N ARG A 135 4.84 -0.58 -9.90
CA ARG A 135 5.24 -1.42 -8.76
C ARG A 135 5.35 -0.60 -7.50
N LEU A 136 5.09 -1.28 -6.38
CA LEU A 136 5.32 -0.76 -5.05
C LEU A 136 6.56 -1.43 -4.47
N GLY A 137 7.45 -0.64 -3.89
CA GLY A 137 8.60 -1.13 -3.17
C GLY A 137 8.90 -0.31 -1.92
N TYR A 138 9.92 -0.70 -1.18
CA TYR A 138 10.36 0.08 -0.02
C TYR A 138 11.87 0.09 0.13
N VAL A 139 12.36 1.16 0.77
CA VAL A 139 13.73 1.29 1.27
C VAL A 139 13.70 1.51 2.78
N LEU A 140 14.75 1.08 3.48
CA LEU A 140 14.84 1.16 4.94
C LEU A 140 15.11 2.58 5.47
#